data_AF-M7NBU0-F1
#
_entry.id   AF-M7NBU0-F1
#
_cell.length_a   1.000
_cell.length_b   1.000
_cell.length_c   1.000
_cell.angle_alpha   90.00
_cell.angle_beta   90.00
_cell.angle_gamma   90.00
#
_symmetry.space_group_name_H-M   'P 1'
#
loop_
_entity.id
_entity.type
_entity.pdbx_description
1 polymer ?
#
loop_
_entity_poly.entity_id
_entity_poly.type
_entity_poly.pdbx_seq_one_letter_code
_entity_poly.pdbx_strand_id
1 'polypeptide(L)'
;MGAVQNYQHVWGYSLLNISFSFFIIALITTNRFSASPLARLFQHPFLVSVGRVSYGMYVFHWAVMAAYIKVLAPFTGKGWLGFGLYFLLVWGISWLSFQQYERRFLLLKDRYFSRKQALQTPAPHQHLA
;
A
#
# COMPACT_ATOMS: atom_id res chain seq x y z
N MET A 1 -10.40 8.96 36.24
CA MET A 1 -9.11 8.41 35.77
C MET A 1 -9.19 7.97 34.30
N GLY A 2 -9.51 8.87 33.36
CA GLY A 2 -9.68 8.53 31.92
C GLY A 2 -8.88 9.41 30.95
N ALA A 3 -8.35 10.55 31.39
CA ALA A 3 -7.58 11.45 30.54
C ALA A 3 -6.14 10.94 30.31
N VAL A 4 -5.49 10.38 31.33
CA VAL A 4 -4.08 9.95 31.26
C VAL A 4 -3.89 8.78 30.28
N GLN A 5 -4.87 7.87 30.17
CA GLN A 5 -4.86 6.76 29.19
C GLN A 5 -4.94 7.27 27.75
N ASN A 6 -5.73 8.32 27.48
CA ASN A 6 -5.85 8.90 26.14
C ASN A 6 -4.57 9.60 25.69
N TYR A 7 -3.93 10.38 26.57
CA TYR A 7 -2.68 11.05 26.23
C TYR A 7 -1.55 10.05 25.99
N GLN A 8 -1.40 9.04 26.85
CA GLN A 8 -0.37 8.01 26.69
C GLN A 8 -0.56 7.22 25.38
N HIS A 9 -1.81 6.97 24.98
CA HIS A 9 -2.15 6.36 23.69
C HIS A 9 -1.69 7.24 22.52
N VAL A 10 -2.06 8.53 22.49
CA VAL A 10 -1.71 9.46 21.40
C VAL A 10 -0.19 9.65 21.25
N TRP A 11 0.54 9.77 22.36
CA TRP A 11 1.99 9.90 22.34
C TRP A 11 2.68 8.64 21.82
N GLY A 12 2.16 7.46 22.15
CA GLY A 12 2.65 6.18 21.64
C GLY A 12 2.55 6.07 20.12
N TYR A 13 1.38 6.35 19.53
CA TYR A 13 1.23 6.31 18.06
C TYR A 13 2.05 7.38 17.37
N SER A 14 2.16 8.58 17.97
CA SER A 14 2.98 9.66 17.40
C SER A 14 4.45 9.27 17.35
N LEU A 15 5.00 8.72 18.43
CA LEU A 15 6.40 8.27 18.48
C LEU A 15 6.66 7.13 17.49
N LEU A 16 5.74 6.18 17.40
CA LEU A 16 5.81 5.07 16.45
C LEU A 16 5.77 5.59 15.00
N ASN A 17 4.85 6.50 14.69
CA ASN A 17 4.75 7.13 13.37
C ASN A 17 6.02 7.90 13.00
N ILE A 18 6.58 8.69 13.93
CA ILE A 18 7.83 9.42 13.71
C ILE A 18 8.99 8.44 13.45
N SER A 19 9.06 7.35 14.21
CA SER A 19 10.10 6.33 14.05
C SER A 19 10.04 5.66 12.67
N PHE A 20 8.85 5.27 12.21
CA PHE A 20 8.65 4.73 10.87
C PHE A 20 8.92 5.76 9.78
N SER A 21 8.52 7.01 9.99
CA SER A 21 8.77 8.10 9.03
C SER A 21 10.27 8.36 8.86
N PHE A 22 11.02 8.43 9.96
CA PHE A 22 12.48 8.55 9.95
C PHE A 22 13.14 7.34 9.27
N PHE A 23 12.65 6.13 9.55
CA PHE A 23 13.14 4.91 8.90
C PHE A 23 12.94 4.94 7.38
N ILE A 24 11.77 5.37 6.89
CA ILE A 24 11.51 5.53 5.46
C ILE A 24 12.41 6.60 4.84
N ILE A 25 12.59 7.75 5.50
CA ILE A 25 13.48 8.82 5.02
C ILE A 25 14.92 8.32 4.93
N ALA A 26 15.40 7.58 5.94
CA ALA A 26 16.74 6.99 5.94
C ALA A 26 16.91 5.97 4.80
N LEU A 27 15.89 5.15 4.54
CA LEU A 27 15.84 4.19 3.43
C LEU A 27 15.96 4.86 2.05
N ILE A 28 15.31 6.01 1.86
CA ILE A 28 15.26 6.71 0.57
C ILE A 28 16.49 7.60 0.35
N THR A 29 16.96 8.29 1.40
CA THR A 29 18.03 9.31 1.31
C THR A 29 19.42 8.67 1.21
N THR A 30 19.59 7.49 1.79
CA THR A 30 20.89 6.82 1.84
C THR A 30 21.16 6.12 0.51
N ASN A 31 21.92 6.76 -0.38
CA ASN A 31 22.32 6.18 -1.68
C ASN A 31 23.07 4.83 -1.51
N ARG A 32 23.73 4.61 -0.36
CA ARG A 32 24.35 3.33 0.00
C ARG A 32 23.36 2.22 0.37
N PHE A 33 22.18 2.57 0.88
CA PHE A 33 21.16 1.58 1.22
C PHE A 33 20.47 1.05 -0.03
N SER A 34 20.37 1.87 -1.09
CA SER A 34 19.88 1.44 -2.42
C SER A 34 20.69 0.27 -3.01
N ALA A 35 21.98 0.14 -2.65
CA ALA A 35 22.84 -0.98 -3.04
C ALA A 35 22.81 -2.17 -2.06
N SER A 36 22.12 -2.06 -0.92
CA SER A 36 22.03 -3.11 0.10
C SER A 36 21.04 -4.21 -0.32
N PRO A 37 21.33 -5.49 -0.01
CA PRO A 37 20.39 -6.59 -0.27
C PRO A 37 19.03 -6.39 0.42
N LEU A 38 18.99 -5.67 1.55
CA LEU A 38 17.73 -5.34 2.24
C LEU A 38 16.85 -4.40 1.41
N ALA A 39 17.41 -3.38 0.77
CA ALA A 39 16.64 -2.49 -0.09
C ALA A 39 16.07 -3.23 -1.30
N ARG A 40 16.84 -4.15 -1.90
CA ARG A 40 16.36 -5.01 -2.98
C ARG A 40 15.19 -5.89 -2.55
N LEU A 41 15.20 -6.39 -1.31
CA LEU A 41 14.09 -7.16 -0.75
C LEU A 41 12.82 -6.29 -0.60
N PHE A 42 12.95 -5.08 -0.03
CA PHE A 42 11.81 -4.16 0.12
C PHE A 42 11.28 -3.61 -1.21
N GLN A 43 12.14 -3.45 -2.21
CA GLN A 43 11.77 -3.06 -3.57
C GLN A 43 11.31 -4.23 -4.45
N HIS A 44 11.31 -5.46 -3.91
CA HIS A 44 10.92 -6.63 -4.69
C HIS A 44 9.47 -6.47 -5.17
N PRO A 45 9.17 -6.72 -6.47
CA PRO A 45 7.86 -6.44 -7.06
C PRO A 45 6.72 -7.16 -6.33
N PHE A 46 6.98 -8.31 -5.74
CA PHE A 46 6.01 -9.02 -4.90
C PHE A 46 5.65 -8.22 -3.64
N LEU A 47 6.64 -7.75 -2.86
CA LEU A 47 6.38 -6.97 -1.65
C LEU A 47 5.67 -5.66 -1.97
N VAL A 48 6.10 -5.00 -3.04
CA VAL A 48 5.45 -3.78 -3.55
C VAL A 48 4.00 -4.07 -3.93
N SER A 49 3.72 -5.20 -4.61
CA SER A 49 2.36 -5.59 -4.98
C SER A 49 1.47 -5.86 -3.76
N VAL A 50 2.00 -6.51 -2.72
CA VAL A 50 1.28 -6.74 -1.47
C VAL A 50 0.95 -5.41 -0.77
N GLY A 51 1.90 -4.48 -0.74
CA GLY A 51 1.70 -3.13 -0.22
C GLY A 51 0.60 -2.37 -0.96
N ARG A 52 0.53 -2.49 -2.29
CA ARG A 52 -0.54 -1.87 -3.09
C ARG A 52 -1.93 -2.44 -2.78
N VAL A 53 -2.02 -3.74 -2.52
CA VAL A 53 -3.30 -4.39 -2.18
C VAL A 53 -3.77 -4.10 -0.75
N SER A 54 -2.88 -3.61 0.12
CA SER A 54 -3.20 -3.30 1.53
C SER A 54 -4.38 -2.34 1.69
N TYR A 55 -4.49 -1.33 0.82
CA TYR A 55 -5.62 -0.41 0.84
C TYR A 55 -6.94 -1.12 0.51
N GLY A 56 -6.92 -1.99 -0.50
CA GLY A 56 -8.07 -2.83 -0.82
C GLY A 56 -8.45 -3.74 0.34
N MET A 57 -7.48 -4.30 1.07
CA MET A 57 -7.77 -5.11 2.26
C MET A 57 -8.45 -4.29 3.34
N TYR A 58 -7.99 -3.06 3.58
CA TYR A 58 -8.63 -2.14 4.53
C TYR A 58 -10.09 -1.83 4.16
N VAL A 59 -10.42 -1.66 2.88
CA VAL A 59 -11.82 -1.41 2.49
C VAL A 59 -12.66 -2.69 2.56
N PHE A 60 -12.17 -3.80 2.03
CA PHE A 60 -12.96 -5.01 1.86
C PHE A 60 -13.03 -5.90 3.09
N HIS A 61 -12.11 -5.78 4.07
CA HIS A 61 -12.11 -6.68 5.22
C HIS A 61 -13.45 -6.69 5.96
N TRP A 62 -14.12 -5.53 6.15
CA TRP A 62 -15.45 -5.48 6.78
C TRP A 62 -16.53 -6.21 5.97
N ALA A 63 -16.58 -5.97 4.65
CA ALA A 63 -17.55 -6.60 3.76
C ALA A 63 -17.34 -8.13 3.70
N VAL A 64 -16.08 -8.55 3.59
CA VAL A 64 -15.69 -9.97 3.59
C VAL A 64 -15.94 -10.60 4.95
N MET A 65 -15.72 -9.89 6.06
CA MET A 65 -16.00 -10.37 7.41
C MET A 65 -17.49 -10.62 7.60
N ALA A 66 -18.36 -9.71 7.16
CA ALA A 66 -19.80 -9.89 7.22
C ALA A 66 -20.26 -11.13 6.41
N ALA A 67 -19.71 -11.31 5.20
CA ALA A 67 -19.99 -12.47 4.37
C ALA A 67 -19.45 -13.77 4.99
N TYR A 68 -18.23 -13.73 5.51
CA TYR A 68 -17.55 -14.86 6.14
C TYR A 68 -18.31 -15.36 7.37
N ILE A 69 -18.73 -14.45 8.26
CA ILE A 69 -19.50 -14.79 9.46
C ILE A 69 -20.83 -15.43 9.08
N LYS A 70 -21.49 -14.95 8.02
CA LYS A 70 -22.81 -15.44 7.61
C LYS A 70 -22.77 -16.80 6.91
N VAL A 71 -21.71 -17.09 6.14
CA VAL A 71 -21.67 -18.25 5.24
C VAL A 71 -20.65 -19.31 5.67
N LEU A 72 -19.45 -18.90 6.07
CA LEU A 72 -18.30 -19.80 6.27
C LEU A 72 -18.00 -20.10 7.75
N ALA A 73 -18.25 -19.15 8.65
CA ALA A 73 -18.03 -19.34 10.08
C ALA A 73 -18.68 -20.59 10.70
N PRO A 74 -19.88 -21.06 10.29
CA PRO A 74 -20.41 -22.31 10.83
C PRO A 74 -19.64 -23.57 10.39
N PHE A 75 -18.88 -23.53 9.29
CA PHE A 75 -18.17 -24.68 8.74
C PHE A 75 -16.67 -24.73 9.12
N THR A 76 -16.05 -23.59 9.34
CA THR A 76 -14.59 -23.47 9.52
C THR A 76 -14.11 -23.63 10.97
N GLY A 77 -15.03 -23.63 11.94
CA GLY A 77 -14.71 -23.64 13.37
C GLY A 77 -14.01 -22.35 13.85
N LYS A 78 -13.81 -22.24 15.17
CA LYS A 78 -13.08 -21.13 15.81
C LYS A 78 -11.62 -21.55 15.97
N GLY A 79 -10.78 -21.21 15.00
CA GLY A 79 -9.35 -21.55 15.06
C GLY A 79 -8.52 -20.87 13.98
N TRP A 80 -7.22 -21.15 14.00
CA TRP A 80 -6.23 -20.61 13.05
C TRP A 80 -6.59 -20.90 11.59
N LEU A 81 -7.28 -22.02 11.31
CA LEU A 81 -7.80 -22.32 9.97
C LEU A 81 -8.82 -21.30 9.49
N GLY A 82 -9.76 -20.90 10.35
CA GLY A 82 -10.78 -19.91 10.01
C GLY A 82 -10.17 -18.53 9.77
N PHE A 83 -9.18 -18.14 10.59
CA PHE A 83 -8.43 -16.91 10.35
C PHE A 83 -7.65 -16.95 9.04
N GLY A 84 -6.97 -18.07 8.75
CA GLY A 84 -6.24 -18.26 7.50
C GLY A 84 -7.14 -18.16 6.28
N LEU A 85 -8.31 -18.81 6.31
CA LEU A 85 -9.27 -18.75 5.20
C LEU A 85 -9.85 -17.35 5.03
N TYR A 86 -10.23 -16.69 6.12
CA TYR A 86 -10.70 -15.30 6.08
C TYR A 86 -9.64 -14.37 5.49
N PHE A 87 -8.38 -14.47 5.95
CA PHE A 87 -7.29 -13.65 5.44
C PHE A 87 -7.06 -13.87 3.94
N LEU A 88 -7.07 -15.12 3.49
CA LEU A 88 -6.93 -15.47 2.08
C LEU A 88 -8.09 -14.92 1.23
N LEU A 89 -9.33 -14.94 1.76
CA LEU A 89 -10.48 -14.37 1.07
C LEU A 89 -10.39 -12.85 0.95
N VAL A 90 -10.03 -12.16 2.04
CA VAL A 90 -9.82 -10.71 2.01
C VAL A 90 -8.72 -10.36 1.02
N TRP A 91 -7.56 -10.99 1.14
CA TRP A 91 -6.42 -10.75 0.25
C TRP A 91 -6.77 -11.04 -1.22
N GLY A 92 -7.44 -12.15 -1.51
CA GLY A 92 -7.84 -12.53 -2.86
C GLY A 92 -8.85 -11.57 -3.48
N ILE A 93 -9.87 -11.16 -2.73
CA ILE A 93 -10.89 -10.20 -3.19
C ILE A 93 -10.26 -8.82 -3.41
N SER A 94 -9.42 -8.37 -2.48
CA SER A 94 -8.69 -7.11 -2.62
C SER A 94 -7.71 -7.14 -3.79
N TRP A 95 -7.03 -8.26 -4.03
CA TRP A 95 -6.12 -8.44 -5.17
C TRP A 95 -6.88 -8.39 -6.50
N LEU A 96 -8.02 -9.07 -6.59
CA LEU A 96 -8.87 -9.07 -7.78
C LEU A 96 -9.39 -7.65 -8.07
N SER A 97 -9.86 -6.95 -7.04
CA SER A 97 -10.31 -5.56 -7.16
C SER A 97 -9.18 -4.63 -7.59
N PHE A 98 -7.99 -4.77 -6.99
CA PHE A 98 -6.80 -3.99 -7.36
C PHE A 98 -6.45 -4.17 -8.85
N GLN A 99 -6.45 -5.41 -9.33
CA GLN A 99 -6.11 -5.71 -10.71
C GLN A 99 -7.16 -5.19 -11.71
N GLN A 100 -8.43 -5.17 -11.33
CA GLN A 100 -9.53 -4.74 -12.21
C GLN A 100 -9.72 -3.22 -12.23
N TYR A 101 -9.70 -2.55 -11.07
CA TYR A 101 -10.00 -1.13 -10.99
C TYR A 101 -8.75 -0.28 -11.16
N GLU A 102 -7.65 -0.61 -10.47
CA GLU A 102 -6.50 0.27 -10.39
C GLU A 102 -5.65 0.25 -11.67
N ARG A 103 -5.47 -0.94 -12.28
CA ARG A 103 -4.80 -1.04 -13.58
C ARG A 103 -5.56 -0.31 -14.68
N ARG A 104 -6.90 -0.35 -14.68
CA ARG A 104 -7.72 0.36 -15.66
C ARG A 104 -7.68 1.87 -15.44
N PHE A 105 -7.71 2.32 -14.20
CA PHE A 105 -7.65 3.74 -13.87
C PHE A 105 -6.27 4.36 -14.16
N LEU A 106 -5.19 3.62 -13.90
CA LEU A 106 -3.82 4.03 -14.26
C LEU A 106 -3.65 4.15 -15.78
N LEU A 107 -4.17 3.20 -16.56
CA LEU A 107 -4.17 3.28 -18.02
C LEU A 107 -4.99 4.47 -18.54
N LEU A 108 -6.10 4.81 -17.89
CA LEU A 108 -6.85 6.03 -18.19
C LEU A 108 -6.06 7.29 -17.85
N LYS A 109 -5.42 7.34 -16.68
CA LYS A 109 -4.59 8.48 -16.27
C LYS A 109 -3.45 8.71 -17.24
N ASP A 110 -2.70 7.67 -17.62
CA ASP A 110 -1.63 7.79 -18.61
C ASP A 110 -2.19 8.26 -19.96
N ARG A 111 -3.35 7.76 -20.40
CA ARG A 111 -3.99 8.21 -21.63
C ARG A 111 -4.37 9.70 -21.62
N TYR A 112 -4.86 10.22 -20.50
CA TYR A 112 -5.30 11.63 -20.40
C TYR A 112 -4.18 12.60 -20.02
N PHE A 113 -3.15 12.15 -19.29
CA PHE A 113 -2.09 13.02 -18.77
C PHE A 113 -0.73 12.88 -19.48
N SER A 114 -0.47 11.82 -20.28
CA SER A 114 0.81 11.66 -21.00
C SER A 114 0.99 12.53 -22.26
N ARG A 115 0.10 13.48 -22.57
CA ARG A 115 0.24 14.34 -23.77
C ARG A 115 0.76 15.76 -23.51
N LYS A 116 0.91 16.21 -22.24
CA LYS A 116 1.31 17.61 -21.97
C LYS A 116 2.81 17.86 -21.77
N GLN A 117 3.65 16.85 -21.59
CA GLN A 117 5.11 17.07 -21.41
C GLN A 117 5.93 17.10 -22.70
N ALA A 118 5.40 16.60 -23.83
CA ALA A 118 6.12 16.63 -25.12
C ALA A 118 6.12 18.02 -25.82
N LEU A 119 5.39 19.01 -25.28
CA LEU A 119 5.27 20.36 -25.86
C LEU A 119 5.98 21.45 -25.04
N GLN A 120 6.75 21.08 -24.00
CA GLN A 120 7.52 22.02 -23.17
C GLN A 120 9.04 21.79 -23.24
N THR A 121 9.55 21.37 -24.39
CA THR A 121 10.95 21.62 -24.75
C THR A 121 10.96 22.84 -25.64
N PRO A 122 11.25 24.06 -25.13
CA PRO A 122 11.66 25.14 -26.02
C PRO A 122 12.91 24.64 -26.74
N ALA A 123 12.90 24.79 -28.07
CA ALA A 123 14.01 24.40 -28.93
C ALA A 123 15.35 24.92 -28.38
N PRO A 124 16.45 24.17 -28.52
CA PRO A 124 17.76 24.70 -28.20
C PRO A 124 17.97 25.95 -29.05
N HIS A 125 18.03 27.12 -28.41
CA HIS A 125 18.41 28.37 -29.06
C HIS A 125 19.87 28.25 -29.50
N GLN A 126 20.07 27.64 -30.67
CA GLN A 126 21.28 27.78 -31.47
C GLN A 126 21.22 29.14 -32.17
N HIS A 127 21.89 30.14 -31.59
CA HIS A 127 22.46 31.29 -32.29
C HIS A 127 23.69 31.68 -31.46
N LEU A 128 24.89 31.20 -31.82
CA LEU A 128 25.83 31.76 -32.81
C LEU A 128 26.46 33.08 -32.35
N ALA A 129 27.79 33.01 -32.20
CA ALA A 129 28.82 34.04 -32.37
C ALA A 129 28.84 35.24 -31.41
#